data_AF-A0A177AME8-F1
#
_entry.id   AF-A0A177AME8-F1
#
_cell.length_a   1.000
_cell.length_b   1.000
_cell.length_c   1.000
_cell.angle_alpha   90.00
_cell.angle_beta   90.00
_cell.angle_gamma   90.00
#
_symmetry.space_group_name_H-M   'P 1'
#
loop_
_entity.id
_entity.type
_entity.pdbx_description
1 polymer ?
#
loop_
_entity_poly.entity_id
_entity_poly.type
_entity_poly.pdbx_seq_one_letter_code
_entity_poly.pdbx_strand_id
1 'polypeptide(L)'
;MPKQFVPHRRGPHRIACIALYRALLSKCRQIKVPASFNRGPVPPIKHLIRRQFRRNVHVTSGPLVVAALRVGYEAEELLHTATTGSGAAHSKILDLLRGVQAQGDATRLENAENPPLPPPPPRRIPGPYPGVTPVLERQPRPKSQLTGRRYVPKLVSANSIPFLRFKKPQSPFLSQVLNGKIKLRQKRNNHLERLGGLLDMTSWEQMWDEELGMVEGEHWSAATYREKLGVENALEKASEANVVIARKMLAIVDEEQRLADIEKREWLREKRKRYRHRKRERDEALQGELPKH
;
A
#
# COMPACT_ATOMS: atom_id res chain seq x y z
N MET A 1 -8.54 -17.18 -20.72
CA MET A 1 -8.71 -15.76 -20.33
C MET A 1 -8.06 -14.88 -21.39
N PRO A 2 -8.69 -13.79 -21.86
CA PRO A 2 -8.07 -12.92 -22.85
C PRO A 2 -6.78 -12.32 -22.28
N LYS A 3 -5.69 -12.39 -23.05
CA LYS A 3 -4.37 -11.86 -22.66
C LYS A 3 -4.51 -10.35 -22.44
N GLN A 4 -4.47 -9.91 -21.18
CA GLN A 4 -4.56 -8.48 -20.84
C GLN A 4 -3.43 -7.73 -21.54
N PHE A 5 -3.77 -6.73 -22.35
CA PHE A 5 -2.77 -5.86 -22.96
C PHE A 5 -2.15 -4.99 -21.87
N VAL A 6 -0.88 -5.24 -21.57
CA VAL A 6 -0.10 -4.45 -20.61
C VAL A 6 0.99 -3.72 -21.37
N PRO A 7 0.73 -2.49 -21.86
CA PRO A 7 1.61 -1.80 -22.80
C PRO A 7 3.04 -1.63 -22.28
N HIS A 8 3.19 -1.28 -20.99
CA HIS A 8 4.50 -1.05 -20.37
C HIS A 8 5.38 -2.31 -20.27
N ARG A 9 4.80 -3.52 -20.37
CA ARG A 9 5.54 -4.79 -20.40
C ARG A 9 5.94 -5.23 -21.81
N ARG A 10 5.44 -4.54 -22.86
CA ARG A 10 5.80 -4.86 -24.25
C ARG A 10 6.97 -3.99 -24.70
N GLY A 11 8.13 -4.62 -24.90
CA GLY A 11 9.34 -3.96 -25.43
C GLY A 11 9.09 -3.10 -26.67
N PRO A 12 8.44 -3.62 -27.74
CA PRO A 12 8.19 -2.86 -28.96
C PRO A 12 7.37 -1.58 -28.74
N HIS A 13 6.34 -1.65 -27.90
CA HIS A 13 5.52 -0.49 -27.56
C HIS A 13 6.33 0.60 -26.85
N ARG A 14 7.14 0.19 -25.86
CA ARG A 14 7.99 1.11 -25.12
C ARG A 14 9.01 1.80 -26.03
N ILE A 15 9.62 1.07 -26.96
CA ILE A 15 10.55 1.62 -27.96
C ILE A 15 9.83 2.63 -28.87
N ALA A 16 8.66 2.27 -29.40
CA ALA A 16 7.87 3.16 -30.27
C ALA A 16 7.48 4.47 -29.56
N CYS A 17 7.01 4.39 -28.31
CA CYS A 17 6.67 5.59 -27.52
C CYS A 17 7.90 6.47 -27.24
N ILE A 18 9.06 5.87 -26.94
CA ILE A 18 10.31 6.63 -26.72
C ILE A 18 10.77 7.30 -28.01
N ALA A 19 10.71 6.59 -29.14
CA ALA A 19 11.07 7.11 -30.46
C ALA A 19 10.18 8.31 -30.82
N LEU A 20 8.86 8.16 -30.71
CA LEU A 20 7.90 9.23 -30.97
C LEU A 20 8.11 10.43 -30.03
N TYR A 21 8.32 10.18 -28.73
CA TYR A 21 8.61 11.23 -27.77
C TYR A 21 9.87 12.03 -28.12
N ARG A 22 10.95 11.34 -28.52
CA ARG A 22 12.20 11.97 -28.94
C ARG A 22 12.04 12.76 -30.24
N ALA A 23 11.32 12.20 -31.22
CA ALA A 23 11.04 12.87 -32.50
C ALA A 23 10.31 14.20 -32.28
N LEU A 24 9.20 14.19 -31.52
CA LEU A 24 8.42 15.39 -31.20
C LEU A 24 9.26 16.46 -30.49
N LEU A 25 10.09 16.06 -29.52
CA LEU A 25 10.95 16.99 -28.79
C LEU A 25 12.08 17.57 -29.64
N SER A 26 12.58 16.81 -30.60
CA SER A 26 13.60 17.28 -31.54
C SER A 26 13.05 18.40 -32.43
N LYS A 27 11.90 18.13 -33.09
CA LYS A 27 11.23 19.09 -33.99
C LYS A 27 10.72 20.33 -33.27
N CYS A 28 10.22 20.17 -32.04
CA CYS A 28 9.77 21.28 -31.20
C CYS A 28 10.82 22.39 -31.01
N ARG A 29 12.12 22.07 -31.01
CA ARG A 29 13.19 23.08 -30.84
C ARG A 29 13.39 23.96 -32.05
N GLN A 30 13.00 23.49 -33.24
CA GLN A 30 13.21 24.17 -34.52
C GLN A 30 12.10 25.19 -34.81
N ILE A 31 10.95 25.06 -34.16
CA ILE A 31 9.81 25.95 -34.36
C ILE A 31 9.97 27.21 -33.50
N LYS A 32 10.02 28.36 -34.17
CA LYS A 32 10.00 29.67 -33.50
C LYS A 32 8.59 29.97 -33.02
N VAL A 33 8.42 30.07 -31.70
CA VAL A 33 7.15 30.45 -31.05
C VAL A 33 7.30 31.86 -30.47
N PRO A 34 6.32 32.76 -30.65
CA PRO A 34 6.35 34.10 -30.07
C PRO A 34 6.46 34.05 -28.54
N ALA A 35 7.17 35.02 -27.96
CA ALA A 35 7.41 35.08 -26.51
C ALA A 35 6.12 35.22 -25.69
N SER A 36 5.05 35.76 -26.27
CA SER A 36 3.73 35.87 -25.63
C SER A 36 3.14 34.52 -25.18
N PHE A 37 3.58 33.41 -25.79
CA PHE A 37 3.11 32.08 -25.40
C PHE A 37 3.88 31.46 -24.23
N ASN A 38 5.00 32.07 -23.81
CA ASN A 38 5.87 31.53 -22.77
C ASN A 38 5.34 31.92 -21.38
N ARG A 39 4.86 30.94 -20.62
CA ARG A 39 4.39 31.11 -19.23
C ARG A 39 5.42 30.69 -18.17
N GLY A 40 6.60 30.26 -18.58
CA GLY A 40 7.64 29.73 -17.69
C GLY A 40 8.93 29.38 -18.43
N PRO A 41 9.89 28.74 -17.76
CA PRO A 41 11.23 28.51 -18.29
C PRO A 41 11.29 27.43 -19.39
N VAL A 42 10.20 26.69 -19.62
CA VAL A 42 10.12 25.62 -20.61
C VAL A 42 9.27 26.08 -21.79
N PRO A 43 9.73 25.87 -23.05
CA PRO A 43 8.93 26.18 -24.23
C PRO A 43 7.55 25.51 -24.17
N PRO A 44 6.47 26.20 -24.61
CA PRO A 44 5.10 25.76 -24.41
C PRO A 44 4.82 24.42 -25.09
N ILE A 45 5.27 24.23 -26.33
CA ILE A 45 5.10 22.98 -27.08
C ILE A 45 5.78 21.81 -26.35
N LYS A 46 7.01 22.01 -25.86
CA LYS A 46 7.74 21.01 -25.07
C LYS A 46 7.01 20.66 -23.78
N HIS A 47 6.42 21.64 -23.10
CA HIS A 47 5.63 21.40 -21.90
C HIS A 47 4.38 20.55 -22.19
N LEU A 48 3.66 20.85 -23.29
CA LEU A 48 2.45 20.11 -23.68
C LEU A 48 2.76 18.67 -24.05
N ILE A 49 3.80 18.41 -24.84
CA ILE A 49 4.24 17.05 -25.18
C ILE A 49 4.52 16.27 -23.88
N ARG A 50 5.30 16.84 -22.96
CA ARG A 50 5.61 16.18 -21.68
C ARG A 50 4.36 15.90 -20.85
N ARG A 51 3.43 16.85 -20.78
CA ARG A 51 2.17 16.72 -20.07
C ARG A 51 1.33 15.58 -20.66
N GLN A 52 1.23 15.50 -21.98
CA GLN A 52 0.39 14.51 -22.65
C GLN A 52 0.94 13.08 -22.49
N PHE A 53 2.25 12.89 -22.65
CA PHE A 53 2.87 11.58 -22.40
C PHE A 53 2.69 11.15 -20.94
N ARG A 54 2.88 12.06 -19.97
CA ARG A 54 2.64 11.78 -18.54
C ARG A 54 1.19 11.38 -18.26
N ARG A 55 0.22 12.07 -18.87
CA ARG A 55 -1.21 11.75 -18.73
C ARG A 55 -1.52 10.32 -19.18
N ASN A 56 -0.84 9.85 -20.22
CA ASN A 56 -1.11 8.56 -20.84
C ASN A 56 -0.25 7.39 -20.31
N VAL A 57 0.66 7.61 -19.34
CA VAL A 57 1.58 6.56 -18.82
C VAL A 57 0.84 5.34 -18.28
N HIS A 58 -0.32 5.55 -17.63
CA HIS A 58 -1.07 4.49 -16.97
C HIS A 58 -2.22 3.92 -17.83
N VAL A 59 -2.31 4.32 -19.11
CA VAL A 59 -3.35 3.81 -20.02
C VAL A 59 -3.01 2.39 -20.41
N THR A 60 -3.84 1.42 -20.02
CA THR A 60 -3.66 0.00 -20.34
C THR A 60 -4.59 -0.51 -21.43
N SER A 61 -5.57 0.28 -21.85
CA SER A 61 -6.54 -0.11 -22.89
C SER A 61 -5.92 -0.02 -24.29
N GLY A 62 -5.92 -1.13 -25.04
CA GLY A 62 -5.38 -1.20 -26.40
C GLY A 62 -5.94 -0.13 -27.35
N PRO A 63 -7.28 0.01 -27.48
CA PRO A 63 -7.88 1.06 -28.32
C PRO A 63 -7.46 2.48 -27.93
N LEU A 64 -7.37 2.78 -26.63
CA LEU A 64 -6.93 4.10 -26.16
C LEU A 64 -5.46 4.37 -26.48
N VAL A 65 -4.61 3.34 -26.38
CA VAL A 65 -3.20 3.45 -26.78
C VAL A 65 -3.07 3.72 -28.27
N VAL A 66 -3.82 3.01 -29.12
CA VAL A 66 -3.82 3.22 -30.58
C VAL A 66 -4.31 4.63 -30.92
N ALA A 67 -5.41 5.08 -30.33
CA ALA A 67 -5.93 6.43 -30.54
C ALA A 67 -4.91 7.50 -30.11
N ALA A 68 -4.27 7.33 -28.95
CA ALA A 68 -3.25 8.26 -28.47
C ALA A 68 -2.00 8.30 -29.35
N LEU A 69 -1.55 7.15 -29.86
CA LEU A 69 -0.42 7.07 -30.79
C LEU A 69 -0.74 7.73 -32.13
N ARG A 70 -1.95 7.52 -32.66
CA ARG A 70 -2.42 8.17 -33.89
C ARG A 70 -2.35 9.69 -33.78
N VAL A 71 -2.89 10.25 -32.70
CA VAL A 71 -2.80 11.70 -32.41
C VAL A 71 -1.33 12.15 -32.29
N GLY A 72 -0.47 11.30 -31.72
CA GLY A 72 0.96 11.59 -31.61
C GLY A 72 1.68 11.66 -32.97
N TYR A 73 1.34 10.77 -33.91
CA TYR A 73 1.88 10.80 -35.28
C TYR A 73 1.32 11.97 -36.09
N GLU A 74 0.03 12.28 -35.97
CA GLU A 74 -0.57 13.48 -36.58
C GLU A 74 0.09 14.77 -36.07
N ALA A 75 0.43 14.81 -34.78
CA ALA A 75 1.18 15.93 -34.21
C ALA A 75 2.63 15.99 -34.72
N GLU A 76 3.29 14.85 -34.93
CA GLU A 76 4.65 14.80 -35.49
C GLU A 76 4.65 15.32 -36.93
N GLU A 77 3.72 14.88 -37.77
CA GLU A 77 3.55 15.33 -39.14
C GLU A 77 3.31 16.85 -39.21
N LEU A 78 2.47 17.38 -38.33
CA LEU A 78 2.18 18.80 -38.25
C LEU A 78 3.41 19.62 -37.81
N LEU A 79 4.22 19.13 -36.86
CA LEU A 79 5.47 19.78 -36.47
C LEU A 79 6.53 19.66 -37.59
N HIS A 80 6.57 18.53 -38.29
CA HIS A 80 7.46 18.29 -39.41
C HIS A 80 7.17 19.27 -40.55
N THR A 81 5.92 19.35 -41.00
CA THR A 81 5.48 20.28 -42.07
C THR A 81 5.70 21.75 -41.71
N ALA A 82 5.51 22.13 -40.44
CA ALA A 82 5.82 23.47 -39.95
C ALA A 82 7.34 23.76 -39.98
N THR A 83 8.17 22.75 -39.73
CA THR A 83 9.64 22.86 -39.81
C THR A 83 10.12 23.00 -41.26
N THR A 84 9.48 22.30 -42.20
CA THR A 84 9.79 22.35 -43.65
C THR A 84 9.39 23.67 -44.31
N GLY A 85 8.73 24.59 -43.59
CA GLY A 85 8.43 25.95 -44.05
C GLY A 85 6.97 26.22 -44.43
N SER A 86 6.04 25.31 -44.11
CA SER A 86 4.61 25.56 -44.34
C SER A 86 4.06 26.59 -43.34
N GLY A 87 3.74 27.79 -43.82
CA GLY A 87 3.12 28.85 -43.03
C GLY A 87 1.76 28.46 -42.44
N ALA A 88 0.97 27.64 -43.16
CA ALA A 88 -0.33 27.16 -42.70
C ALA A 88 -0.21 26.16 -41.53
N ALA A 89 0.82 25.31 -41.55
CA ALA A 89 1.10 24.42 -40.41
C ALA A 89 1.54 25.22 -39.19
N HIS A 90 2.36 26.26 -39.40
CA HIS A 90 2.80 27.15 -38.32
C HIS A 90 1.64 27.94 -37.69
N SER A 91 0.73 28.51 -38.50
CA SER A 91 -0.46 29.20 -37.97
C SER A 91 -1.37 28.26 -37.18
N LYS A 92 -1.59 27.04 -37.68
CA LYS A 92 -2.35 26.01 -36.98
C LYS A 92 -1.76 25.67 -35.60
N ILE A 93 -0.42 25.61 -35.48
CA ILE A 93 0.23 25.43 -34.16
C ILE A 93 -0.09 26.59 -33.23
N LEU A 94 0.01 27.83 -33.72
CA LEU A 94 -0.25 29.02 -32.90
C LEU A 94 -1.70 29.09 -32.43
N ASP A 95 -2.66 28.72 -33.29
CA ASP A 95 -4.08 28.67 -32.93
C ASP A 95 -4.36 27.60 -31.87
N LEU A 96 -3.75 26.41 -32.00
CA LEU A 96 -3.82 25.36 -30.97
C LEU A 96 -3.22 25.83 -29.64
N LEU A 97 -2.08 26.53 -29.67
CA LEU A 97 -1.47 27.10 -28.47
C LEU A 97 -2.38 28.14 -27.82
N ARG A 98 -3.03 29.00 -28.60
CA ARG A 98 -4.00 29.98 -28.11
C ARG A 98 -5.19 29.29 -27.42
N GLY A 99 -5.73 28.24 -28.02
CA GLY A 99 -6.83 27.46 -27.44
C GLY A 99 -6.45 26.81 -26.10
N VAL A 100 -5.26 26.21 -26.02
CA VAL A 100 -4.77 25.57 -24.78
C VAL A 100 -4.52 26.61 -23.67
N GLN A 101 -4.03 27.79 -24.04
CA GLN A 101 -3.86 28.90 -23.10
C GLN A 101 -5.19 29.40 -22.56
N ALA A 102 -6.18 29.63 -23.43
CA ALA A 102 -7.51 30.06 -23.05
C ALA A 102 -8.19 29.05 -22.10
N GLN A 103 -8.10 27.75 -22.40
CA GLN A 103 -8.59 26.70 -21.50
C GLN A 103 -7.88 26.74 -20.14
N GLY A 104 -6.55 26.89 -20.15
CA GLY A 104 -5.77 26.97 -18.92
C GLY A 104 -6.12 28.18 -18.07
N ASP A 105 -6.46 29.31 -18.68
CA ASP A 105 -6.87 30.52 -17.96
C ASP A 105 -8.29 30.40 -17.42
N ALA A 106 -9.22 29.85 -18.20
CA ALA A 106 -10.57 29.55 -17.73
C ALA A 106 -10.55 28.65 -16.48
N THR A 107 -9.76 27.56 -16.51
CA THR A 107 -9.62 26.67 -15.34
C THR A 107 -8.98 27.38 -14.14
N ARG A 108 -8.08 28.36 -14.35
CA ARG A 108 -7.49 29.12 -13.24
C ARG A 108 -8.49 30.10 -12.64
N LEU A 109 -9.29 30.77 -13.47
CA LEU A 109 -10.36 31.65 -13.02
C LEU A 109 -11.40 30.87 -12.22
N GLU A 110 -11.83 29.72 -12.73
CA GLU A 110 -12.77 28.83 -12.02
C GLU A 110 -12.21 28.36 -10.67
N ASN A 111 -10.93 27.97 -10.61
CA ASN A 111 -10.28 27.59 -9.35
C ASN A 111 -10.05 28.78 -8.39
N ALA A 112 -9.96 30.00 -8.92
CA ALA A 112 -9.85 31.21 -8.11
C ALA A 112 -11.21 31.61 -7.52
N GLU A 113 -12.29 31.43 -8.29
CA GLU A 113 -13.67 31.61 -7.83
C GLU A 113 -14.08 30.56 -6.79
N ASN A 114 -13.69 29.30 -7.03
CA ASN A 114 -14.01 28.17 -6.15
C ASN A 114 -12.72 27.45 -5.72
N PRO A 115 -11.99 27.99 -4.72
CA PRO A 115 -10.79 27.32 -4.24
C PRO A 115 -11.14 25.94 -3.67
N PRO A 116 -10.37 24.89 -3.98
CA PRO A 116 -10.59 23.57 -3.40
C PRO A 116 -10.47 23.65 -1.88
N LEU A 117 -11.35 22.94 -1.18
CA LEU A 117 -11.31 22.88 0.29
C LEU A 117 -9.90 22.44 0.74
N PRO A 118 -9.37 23.04 1.82
CA PRO A 118 -8.10 22.61 2.36
C PRO A 118 -8.16 21.11 2.69
N PRO A 119 -7.09 20.34 2.45
CA PRO A 119 -7.07 18.93 2.79
C PRO A 119 -7.40 18.77 4.28
N PRO A 120 -8.22 17.78 4.66
CA PRO A 120 -8.57 17.57 6.06
C PRO A 120 -7.28 17.38 6.89
N PRO A 121 -7.22 17.91 8.12
CA PRO A 121 -6.05 17.74 8.96
C PRO A 121 -5.76 16.24 9.13
N PRO A 122 -4.48 15.83 9.17
CA PRO A 122 -4.13 14.43 9.34
C PRO A 122 -4.77 13.92 10.64
N ARG A 123 -5.46 12.78 10.56
CA ARG A 123 -6.07 12.15 11.74
C ARG A 123 -4.98 11.93 12.80
N ARG A 124 -5.14 12.56 13.98
CA ARG A 124 -4.26 12.30 15.13
C ARG A 124 -4.52 10.88 15.62
N ILE A 125 -3.59 9.98 15.37
CA ILE A 125 -3.68 8.61 15.87
C ILE A 125 -3.08 8.60 17.29
N PRO A 126 -3.81 8.10 18.30
CA PRO A 126 -3.31 8.12 19.68
C PRO A 126 -2.06 7.25 19.78
N GLY A 127 -0.99 7.84 20.35
CA GLY A 127 0.23 7.14 20.68
C GLY A 127 0.07 6.20 21.88
N PRO A 128 1.15 5.52 22.29
CA PRO A 128 1.16 4.78 23.55
C PRO A 128 0.85 5.74 24.70
N TYR A 129 0.03 5.30 25.65
CA TYR A 129 -0.20 6.08 26.86
C TYR A 129 1.08 6.08 27.71
N PRO A 130 1.58 7.25 28.18
CA PRO A 130 2.82 7.32 28.93
C PRO A 130 2.69 6.55 30.25
N GLY A 131 3.74 5.82 30.64
CA GLY A 131 3.80 5.08 31.91
C GLY A 131 3.01 3.77 31.98
N VAL A 132 2.43 3.30 30.88
CA VAL A 132 1.65 2.05 30.88
C VAL A 132 2.54 0.84 30.56
N THR A 133 2.54 -0.14 31.47
CA THR A 133 3.22 -1.44 31.27
C THR A 133 2.64 -2.20 30.08
N PRO A 134 3.46 -2.82 29.22
CA PRO A 134 3.01 -3.65 28.11
C PRO A 134 1.99 -4.72 28.53
N VAL A 135 0.98 -4.93 27.68
CA VAL A 135 -0.11 -5.87 27.97
C VAL A 135 0.39 -7.30 28.20
N LEU A 136 1.46 -7.71 27.51
CA LEU A 136 2.03 -9.06 27.64
C LEU A 136 2.69 -9.29 29.00
N GLU A 137 3.20 -8.25 29.64
CA GLU A 137 3.85 -8.34 30.97
C GLU A 137 2.83 -8.28 32.11
N ARG A 138 1.69 -7.62 31.88
CA ARG A 138 0.62 -7.49 32.87
C ARG A 138 -0.24 -8.76 33.04
N GLN A 139 -0.21 -9.68 32.08
CA GLN A 139 -1.12 -10.83 32.05
C GLN A 139 -0.46 -12.08 32.64
N PRO A 140 -1.24 -12.98 33.28
CA PRO A 140 -2.69 -12.94 33.52
C PRO A 140 -3.11 -12.05 34.71
N ARG A 141 -4.32 -11.46 34.66
CA ARG A 141 -4.82 -10.60 35.75
C ARG A 141 -5.47 -11.39 36.89
N PRO A 142 -5.32 -10.97 38.16
CA PRO A 142 -6.05 -11.57 39.28
C PRO A 142 -7.55 -11.26 39.19
N LYS A 143 -8.40 -12.15 39.73
CA LYS A 143 -9.87 -12.04 39.71
C LYS A 143 -10.39 -10.74 40.32
N SER A 144 -9.71 -10.20 41.33
CA SER A 144 -10.05 -8.91 41.96
C SER A 144 -9.97 -7.71 41.02
N GLN A 145 -9.15 -7.78 39.97
CA GLN A 145 -9.00 -6.72 38.97
C GLN A 145 -9.93 -6.90 37.76
N LEU A 146 -10.75 -7.97 37.74
CA LEU A 146 -11.67 -8.26 36.65
C LEU A 146 -13.08 -7.79 36.98
N THR A 147 -13.69 -7.12 36.01
CA THR A 147 -15.11 -6.76 36.06
C THR A 147 -15.91 -7.88 35.40
N GLY A 148 -16.52 -8.75 36.20
CA GLY A 148 -17.36 -9.86 35.72
C GLY A 148 -16.58 -11.13 35.37
N ARG A 149 -17.02 -11.85 34.33
CA ARG A 149 -16.41 -13.13 33.93
C ARG A 149 -15.09 -12.89 33.17
N ARG A 150 -14.06 -13.68 33.50
CA ARG A 150 -12.79 -13.68 32.78
C ARG A 150 -12.98 -13.94 31.29
N TYR A 151 -12.39 -13.06 30.47
CA TYR A 151 -12.37 -13.18 29.02
C TYR A 151 -11.01 -13.72 28.56
N VAL A 152 -11.03 -14.83 27.83
CA VAL A 152 -9.82 -15.44 27.27
C VAL A 152 -9.52 -14.78 25.91
N PRO A 153 -8.36 -14.10 25.76
CA PRO A 153 -7.99 -13.49 24.49
C PRO A 153 -7.74 -14.53 23.41
N LYS A 154 -7.96 -14.16 22.15
CA LYS A 154 -7.68 -15.04 21.01
C LYS A 154 -6.33 -14.67 20.39
N LEU A 155 -5.44 -15.64 20.25
CA LEU A 155 -4.22 -15.49 19.46
C LEU A 155 -4.60 -15.45 17.97
N VAL A 156 -4.23 -14.37 17.29
CA VAL A 156 -4.51 -14.17 15.86
C VAL A 156 -3.23 -13.73 15.16
N SER A 157 -3.05 -14.13 13.91
CA SER A 157 -1.97 -13.67 13.04
C SER A 157 -2.50 -12.71 11.99
N ALA A 158 -1.80 -11.59 11.76
CA ALA A 158 -2.02 -10.70 10.62
C ALA A 158 -0.74 -10.65 9.78
N ASN A 159 -0.73 -11.31 8.62
CA ASN A 159 0.44 -11.42 7.72
C ASN A 159 1.71 -11.87 8.47
N SER A 160 1.61 -13.00 9.17
CA SER A 160 2.68 -13.59 9.99
C SER A 160 3.12 -12.75 11.19
N ILE A 161 2.32 -11.75 11.60
CA ILE A 161 2.54 -10.98 12.83
C ILE A 161 1.51 -11.42 13.87
N PRO A 162 1.93 -12.10 14.96
CA PRO A 162 1.04 -12.57 16.02
C PRO A 162 0.62 -11.41 16.93
N PHE A 163 -0.64 -11.41 17.35
CA PHE A 163 -1.15 -10.51 18.38
C PHE A 163 -2.32 -11.14 19.14
N LEU A 164 -2.53 -10.67 20.37
CA LEU A 164 -3.68 -11.04 21.19
C LEU A 164 -4.87 -10.12 20.88
N ARG A 165 -6.03 -10.73 20.61
CA ARG A 165 -7.29 -10.03 20.39
C ARG A 165 -8.15 -10.09 21.65
N PHE A 166 -8.32 -8.93 22.29
CA PHE A 166 -9.14 -8.77 23.49
C PHE A 166 -10.58 -8.31 23.17
N LYS A 167 -10.77 -7.48 22.15
CA LYS A 167 -12.09 -6.96 21.77
C LYS A 167 -12.24 -6.80 20.26
N LYS A 168 -13.49 -6.60 19.82
CA LYS A 168 -13.81 -6.15 18.45
C LYS A 168 -14.60 -4.85 18.55
N PRO A 169 -14.20 -3.75 17.88
CA PRO A 169 -12.96 -3.55 17.13
C PRO A 169 -11.71 -3.41 18.03
N GLN A 170 -10.53 -3.70 17.48
CA GLN A 170 -9.24 -3.57 18.19
C GLN A 170 -8.85 -2.09 18.40
N SER A 171 -7.88 -1.83 19.28
CA SER A 171 -7.42 -0.46 19.52
C SER A 171 -6.80 0.16 18.25
N PRO A 172 -7.08 1.45 17.95
CA PRO A 172 -6.50 2.12 16.78
C PRO A 172 -4.97 2.09 16.75
N PHE A 173 -4.34 2.20 17.92
CA PHE A 173 -2.89 2.12 18.09
C PHE A 173 -2.33 0.77 17.63
N LEU A 174 -2.91 -0.35 18.08
CA LEU A 174 -2.45 -1.68 17.68
C LEU A 174 -2.62 -1.88 16.17
N SER A 175 -3.75 -1.44 15.61
CA SER A 175 -3.99 -1.49 14.17
C SER A 175 -2.94 -0.70 13.38
N GLN A 176 -2.50 0.45 13.87
CA GLN A 176 -1.44 1.24 13.23
C GLN A 176 -0.09 0.52 13.27
N VAL A 177 0.31 -0.02 14.42
CA VAL A 177 1.56 -0.77 14.57
C VAL A 177 1.56 -1.99 13.65
N LEU A 178 0.45 -2.73 13.60
CA LEU A 178 0.29 -3.87 12.69
C LEU A 178 0.40 -3.44 11.23
N ASN A 179 -0.33 -2.39 10.82
CA ASN A 179 -0.26 -1.86 9.46
C ASN A 179 1.15 -1.38 9.09
N GLY A 180 1.88 -0.76 10.02
CA GLY A 180 3.26 -0.35 9.84
C GLY A 180 4.19 -1.54 9.58
N LYS A 181 4.08 -2.59 10.41
CA LYS A 181 4.84 -3.84 10.24
C LYS A 181 4.48 -4.56 8.94
N ILE A 182 3.20 -4.63 8.59
CA ILE A 182 2.71 -5.23 7.33
C ILE A 182 3.30 -4.48 6.13
N LYS A 183 3.23 -3.14 6.13
CA LYS A 183 3.80 -2.31 5.05
C LYS A 183 5.31 -2.50 4.94
N LEU A 184 6.03 -2.58 6.05
CA LEU A 184 7.47 -2.81 6.05
C LEU A 184 7.82 -4.18 5.44
N ARG A 185 7.09 -5.24 5.82
CA ARG A 185 7.25 -6.58 5.23
C ARG A 185 6.95 -6.56 3.73
N GLN A 186 5.87 -5.89 3.31
CA GLN A 186 5.54 -5.76 1.90
C GLN A 186 6.64 -5.03 1.12
N LYS A 187 7.20 -3.94 1.68
CA LYS A 187 8.32 -3.23 1.04
C LYS A 187 9.53 -4.15 0.83
N ARG A 188 9.86 -4.99 1.82
CA ARG A 188 10.96 -5.97 1.71
C ARG A 188 10.67 -7.02 0.66
N ASN A 189 9.46 -7.57 0.61
CA ASN A 189 9.07 -8.53 -0.42
C ASN A 189 9.13 -7.93 -1.83
N ASN A 190 8.61 -6.72 -2.02
CA ASN A 190 8.70 -6.02 -3.30
C ASN A 190 10.16 -5.75 -3.70
N HIS A 191 11.02 -5.48 -2.71
CA HIS A 191 12.44 -5.29 -2.95
C HIS A 191 13.14 -6.58 -3.36
N LEU A 192 12.81 -7.72 -2.72
CA LEU A 192 13.30 -9.03 -3.15
C LEU A 192 12.86 -9.39 -4.57
N GLU A 193 11.61 -9.11 -4.93
CA GLU A 193 11.12 -9.32 -6.30
C GLU A 193 11.93 -8.49 -7.31
N ARG A 194 12.20 -7.21 -6.98
CA ARG A 194 13.06 -6.34 -7.81
C ARG A 194 14.49 -6.87 -7.91
N LEU A 195 15.09 -7.32 -6.82
CA LEU A 195 16.44 -7.88 -6.81
C LEU A 195 16.51 -9.20 -7.59
N GLY A 196 15.45 -10.03 -7.55
CA GLY A 196 15.34 -11.22 -8.38
C GLY A 196 15.42 -10.89 -9.87
N GLY A 197 14.63 -9.92 -10.33
CA GLY A 197 14.71 -9.48 -11.73
C GLY A 197 16.05 -8.84 -12.10
N LEU A 198 16.73 -8.17 -11.16
CA LEU A 198 18.08 -7.65 -11.39
C LEU A 198 19.12 -8.77 -11.47
N LEU A 199 19.00 -9.81 -10.64
CA LEU A 199 19.89 -10.97 -10.69
C LEU A 199 19.81 -11.67 -12.05
N ASP A 200 18.60 -11.85 -12.57
CA ASP A 200 18.39 -12.37 -13.91
C ASP A 200 19.09 -11.47 -14.94
N MET A 201 18.91 -10.16 -14.91
CA MET A 201 19.62 -9.28 -15.85
C MET A 201 21.15 -9.39 -15.72
N THR A 202 21.69 -9.40 -14.49
CA THR A 202 23.14 -9.50 -14.28
C THR A 202 23.72 -10.84 -14.71
N SER A 203 22.95 -11.94 -14.65
CA SER A 203 23.44 -13.23 -15.15
C SER A 203 23.50 -13.25 -16.66
N TRP A 204 22.60 -12.54 -17.35
CA TRP A 204 22.63 -12.42 -18.80
C TRP A 204 23.81 -11.57 -19.27
N GLU A 205 24.12 -10.47 -18.58
CA GLU A 205 25.31 -9.66 -18.86
C GLU A 205 26.59 -10.47 -18.63
N GLN A 206 26.65 -11.26 -17.55
CA GLN A 206 27.78 -12.16 -17.28
C GLN A 206 27.98 -13.18 -18.41
N MET A 207 26.91 -13.80 -18.89
CA MET A 207 26.99 -14.74 -20.03
C MET A 207 27.46 -14.04 -21.31
N TRP A 208 27.10 -12.77 -21.51
CA TRP A 208 27.56 -12.00 -22.66
C TRP A 208 29.05 -11.65 -22.56
N ASP A 209 29.55 -11.28 -21.40
CA ASP A 209 30.98 -11.03 -21.19
C ASP A 209 31.81 -12.31 -21.36
N GLU A 210 31.28 -13.46 -20.93
CA GLU A 210 31.90 -14.77 -21.18
C GLU A 210 32.01 -15.08 -22.66
N GLU A 211 30.94 -14.86 -23.45
CA GLU A 211 30.95 -15.06 -24.90
C GLU A 211 31.89 -14.09 -25.63
N LEU A 212 32.04 -12.86 -25.12
CA LEU A 212 32.91 -11.83 -25.67
C LEU A 212 34.37 -11.93 -25.19
N GLY A 213 34.68 -12.83 -24.26
CA GLY A 213 36.00 -12.95 -23.62
C GLY A 213 36.38 -11.75 -22.76
N MET A 214 35.41 -10.95 -22.32
CA MET A 214 35.56 -9.72 -21.53
C MET A 214 35.35 -9.98 -20.03
N VAL A 215 35.60 -11.21 -19.56
CA VAL A 215 35.32 -11.60 -18.18
C VAL A 215 36.23 -10.83 -17.21
N GLU A 216 35.65 -9.88 -16.48
CA GLU A 216 36.29 -9.24 -15.33
C GLU A 216 36.22 -10.16 -14.08
N GLY A 217 37.11 -9.91 -13.11
CA GLY A 217 37.24 -10.76 -11.91
C GLY A 217 36.07 -10.70 -10.91
N GLU A 218 35.18 -9.70 -11.02
CA GLU A 218 33.97 -9.61 -10.20
C GLU A 218 32.72 -9.88 -11.04
N HIS A 219 31.92 -10.85 -10.61
CA HIS A 219 30.63 -11.14 -11.23
C HIS A 219 29.64 -9.98 -11.05
N TRP A 220 28.95 -9.58 -12.12
CA TRP A 220 27.90 -8.56 -12.10
C TRP A 220 26.81 -8.82 -11.06
N SER A 221 26.53 -10.09 -10.76
CA SER A 221 25.49 -10.51 -9.82
C SER A 221 25.89 -10.42 -8.35
N ALA A 222 27.20 -10.29 -8.03
CA ALA A 222 27.71 -10.45 -6.68
C ALA A 222 27.14 -9.42 -5.70
N ALA A 223 27.08 -8.14 -6.09
CA ALA A 223 26.53 -7.07 -5.26
C ALA A 223 25.01 -7.26 -5.01
N THR A 224 24.26 -7.53 -6.08
CA THR A 224 22.81 -7.77 -6.02
C THR A 224 22.47 -9.00 -5.18
N TYR A 225 23.29 -10.05 -5.25
CA TYR A 225 23.13 -11.26 -4.47
C TYR A 225 23.35 -11.01 -2.97
N ARG A 226 24.41 -10.28 -2.61
CA ARG A 226 24.67 -9.89 -1.21
C ARG A 226 23.52 -9.06 -0.63
N GLU A 227 23.00 -8.11 -1.42
CA GLU A 227 21.85 -7.30 -1.00
C GLU A 227 20.60 -8.16 -0.78
N LYS A 228 20.29 -9.07 -1.72
CA LYS A 228 19.17 -10.02 -1.60
C LYS A 228 19.26 -10.83 -0.33
N LEU A 229 20.43 -11.42 -0.06
CA LEU A 229 20.68 -12.22 1.14
C LEU A 229 20.49 -11.38 2.42
N GLY A 230 20.93 -10.13 2.41
CA GLY A 230 20.71 -9.21 3.53
C GLY A 230 19.23 -8.96 3.84
N VAL A 231 18.39 -8.82 2.80
CA VAL A 231 16.94 -8.61 2.94
C VAL A 231 16.23 -9.89 3.40
N GLU A 232 16.62 -11.05 2.87
CA GLU A 232 16.11 -12.37 3.28
C GLU A 232 16.41 -12.63 4.77
N ASN A 233 17.66 -12.44 5.18
CA ASN A 233 18.07 -12.54 6.59
C ASN A 233 17.28 -11.60 7.50
N ALA A 234 16.98 -10.38 7.05
CA ALA A 234 16.17 -9.43 7.82
C ALA A 234 14.69 -9.84 7.94
N LEU A 235 14.14 -10.58 6.96
CA LEU A 235 12.80 -11.15 7.02
C LEU A 235 12.76 -12.38 7.93
N GLU A 236 13.78 -13.22 7.89
CA GLU A 236 13.91 -14.40 8.72
C GLU A 236 14.03 -14.03 10.19
N LYS A 237 14.97 -13.15 10.56
CA LYS A 237 15.11 -12.63 11.93
C LYS A 237 13.80 -12.03 12.47
N ALA A 238 13.03 -11.35 11.62
CA ALA A 238 11.73 -10.80 12.00
C ALA A 238 10.69 -11.92 12.23
N SER A 239 10.74 -13.00 11.45
CA SER A 239 9.89 -14.18 11.62
C SER A 239 10.21 -14.90 12.93
N GLU A 240 11.48 -15.13 13.23
CA GLU A 240 11.94 -15.75 14.48
C GLU A 240 11.48 -14.94 15.70
N ALA A 241 11.67 -13.62 15.68
CA ALA A 241 11.18 -12.74 16.74
C ALA A 241 9.66 -12.84 16.93
N ASN A 242 8.91 -12.96 15.83
CA ASN A 242 7.47 -13.16 15.89
C ASN A 242 7.11 -14.53 16.51
N VAL A 243 7.84 -15.61 16.19
CA VAL A 243 7.63 -16.93 16.79
C VAL A 243 7.84 -16.89 18.31
N VAL A 244 8.91 -16.25 18.79
CA VAL A 244 9.19 -16.09 20.22
C VAL A 244 8.03 -15.36 20.92
N ILE A 245 7.55 -14.27 20.31
CA ILE A 245 6.42 -13.50 20.85
C ILE A 245 5.12 -14.34 20.82
N ALA A 246 4.86 -15.09 19.75
CA ALA A 246 3.69 -15.96 19.64
C ALA A 246 3.63 -17.01 20.74
N ARG A 247 4.78 -17.64 21.06
CA ARG A 247 4.88 -18.63 22.14
C ARG A 247 4.52 -18.02 23.49
N LYS A 248 5.04 -16.81 23.78
CA LYS A 248 4.67 -16.07 25.01
C LYS A 248 3.17 -15.76 25.06
N MET A 249 2.61 -15.32 23.94
CA MET A 249 1.18 -15.03 23.84
C MET A 249 0.33 -16.29 24.03
N LEU A 250 0.76 -17.44 23.50
CA LEU A 250 0.06 -18.71 23.67
C LEU A 250 0.05 -19.15 25.14
N ALA A 251 1.19 -19.05 25.83
CA ALA A 251 1.27 -19.34 27.26
C ALA A 251 0.30 -18.49 28.09
N ILE A 252 0.13 -17.20 27.75
CA ILE A 252 -0.86 -16.33 28.39
C ILE A 252 -2.29 -16.82 28.12
N VAL A 253 -2.60 -17.23 26.89
CA VAL A 253 -3.93 -17.73 26.52
C VAL A 253 -4.25 -19.01 27.29
N ASP A 254 -3.31 -19.93 27.38
CA ASP A 254 -3.48 -21.20 28.11
C ASP A 254 -3.73 -20.96 29.60
N GLU A 255 -3.00 -20.02 30.21
CA GLU A 255 -3.17 -19.69 31.63
C GLU A 255 -4.50 -18.97 31.89
N GLU A 256 -4.87 -18.01 31.04
CA GLU A 256 -6.19 -17.36 31.10
C GLU A 256 -7.34 -18.38 30.94
N GLN A 257 -7.16 -19.38 30.08
CA GLN A 257 -8.14 -20.45 29.87
C GLN A 257 -8.26 -21.33 31.11
N ARG A 258 -7.14 -21.75 31.73
CA ARG A 258 -7.14 -22.52 32.99
C ARG A 258 -7.87 -21.78 34.10
N LEU A 259 -7.55 -20.51 34.30
CA LEU A 259 -8.21 -19.67 35.31
C LEU A 259 -9.71 -19.52 35.02
N ALA A 260 -10.08 -19.31 33.75
CA ALA A 260 -11.49 -19.21 33.36
C ALA A 260 -12.26 -20.50 33.64
N ASP A 261 -11.63 -21.67 33.48
CA ASP A 261 -12.25 -22.98 33.75
C ASP A 261 -12.37 -23.29 35.25
N ILE A 262 -11.42 -22.84 36.07
CA ILE A 262 -11.53 -22.90 37.54
C ILE A 262 -12.68 -22.00 38.01
N GLU A 263 -12.69 -20.74 37.60
CA GLU A 263 -13.73 -19.76 37.97
C GLU A 263 -15.12 -20.21 37.50
N LYS A 264 -15.22 -20.83 36.32
CA LYS A 264 -16.49 -21.41 35.82
C LYS A 264 -16.97 -22.56 36.69
N ARG A 265 -16.07 -23.43 37.16
CA ARG A 265 -16.40 -24.54 38.06
C ARG A 265 -16.89 -24.03 39.42
N GLU A 266 -16.21 -23.03 40.00
CA GLU A 266 -16.64 -22.37 41.23
C GLU A 266 -18.02 -21.74 41.09
N TRP A 267 -18.23 -20.97 40.01
CA TRP A 267 -19.51 -20.33 39.73
C TRP A 267 -20.66 -21.35 39.60
N LEU A 268 -20.42 -22.48 38.93
CA LEU A 268 -21.41 -23.56 38.84
C LEU A 268 -21.71 -24.20 40.20
N ARG A 269 -20.69 -24.40 41.06
CA ARG A 269 -20.87 -24.91 42.43
C ARG A 269 -21.74 -23.95 43.24
N GLU A 270 -21.44 -22.67 43.19
CA GLU A 270 -22.17 -21.65 43.94
C GLU A 270 -23.60 -21.48 43.44
N LYS A 271 -23.81 -21.54 42.12
CA LYS A 271 -25.14 -21.56 41.51
C LYS A 271 -25.95 -22.77 41.97
N ARG A 272 -25.35 -23.97 42.03
CA ARG A 272 -26.01 -25.19 42.55
C ARG A 272 -26.35 -25.07 44.04
N LYS A 273 -25.48 -24.48 44.87
CA LYS A 273 -25.77 -24.22 46.29
C LYS A 273 -26.95 -23.27 46.45
N ARG A 274 -26.95 -22.13 45.73
CA ARG A 274 -28.06 -21.16 45.75
C ARG A 274 -29.38 -21.79 45.29
N TYR A 275 -29.33 -22.63 44.25
CA TYR A 275 -30.50 -23.36 43.78
C TYR A 275 -31.04 -24.32 44.86
N ARG A 276 -30.16 -25.08 45.53
CA ARG A 276 -30.57 -25.96 46.64
C ARG A 276 -31.15 -25.18 47.83
N HIS A 277 -30.57 -24.03 48.17
CA HIS A 277 -31.08 -23.16 49.24
C HIS A 277 -32.50 -22.67 48.93
N ARG A 278 -32.70 -22.09 47.74
CA ARG A 278 -34.01 -21.62 47.29
C ARG A 278 -35.04 -22.73 47.20
N LYS A 279 -34.62 -23.94 46.82
CA LYS A 279 -35.49 -25.12 46.82
C LYS A 279 -35.91 -25.50 48.25
N ARG A 280 -34.97 -25.53 49.20
CA ARG A 280 -35.28 -25.78 50.62
C ARG A 280 -36.24 -24.74 51.19
N GLU A 281 -35.98 -23.45 50.98
CA GLU A 281 -36.87 -22.37 51.43
C GLU A 281 -38.28 -22.52 50.84
N ARG A 282 -38.39 -22.92 49.57
CA ARG A 282 -39.69 -23.18 48.93
C ARG A 282 -40.40 -24.40 49.52
N ASP A 283 -39.67 -25.49 49.73
CA ASP A 283 -40.22 -26.74 50.29
C ASP A 283 -40.67 -26.51 51.75
N GLU A 284 -39.92 -25.71 52.54
CA GLU A 284 -40.27 -25.29 53.90
C GLU A 284 -41.50 -24.37 53.93
N ALA A 285 -41.60 -23.41 53.01
CA ALA A 285 -42.79 -22.55 52.89
C ALA A 285 -44.06 -23.36 52.56
N LEU A 286 -43.96 -24.37 51.69
CA LEU A 286 -45.08 -25.25 51.34
C LEU A 286 -45.51 -26.16 52.51
N GLN A 287 -44.60 -26.53 53.41
CA GLN A 287 -44.93 -27.31 54.61
C GLN A 287 -45.55 -26.47 55.74
N GLY A 288 -45.26 -25.16 55.79
CA GLY A 288 -45.85 -24.22 56.75
C GLY A 288 -47.31 -23.82 56.44
N GLU A 289 -47.80 -24.08 55.23
CA GLU A 289 -49.16 -23.72 54.79
C GLU A 289 -50.21 -24.84 54.93
N LEU A 290 -49.85 -26.01 55.47
CA LEU A 290 -50.84 -27.07 55.74
C LEU A 290 -51.65 -26.74 57.01
N PRO A 291 -52.99 -26.56 56.91
CA PRO A 291 -53.82 -26.37 58.10
C PRO A 291 -53.78 -27.64 58.93
N LYS A 292 -53.40 -27.50 60.20
CA LYS A 292 -53.61 -28.55 61.20
C LYS A 292 -55.12 -28.67 61.42
N HIS A 293 -55.73 -29.69 60.82
CA HIS A 293 -57.04 -30.19 61.21
C HIS A 293 -56.86 -31.37 62.16
#